data_AF-A0A8J7P5H6-F1
#
_entry.id   AF-A0A8J7P5H6-F1
#
_cell.length_a   1.000
_cell.length_b   1.000
_cell.length_c   1.000
_cell.angle_alpha   90.00
_cell.angle_beta   90.00
_cell.angle_gamma   90.00
#
_symmetry.space_group_name_H-M   'P 1'
#
loop_
_entity.id
_entity.type
_entity.pdbx_description
1 polymer ?
#
loop_
_entity_poly.entity_id
_entity_poly.type
_entity_poly.pdbx_seq_one_letter_code
_entity_poly.pdbx_strand_id
1 'polypeptide(L)'
;MPNWILCNVCFHQPSTSRQLAVTNCGHIICEVCFQKGNKDQCLVCKAQCKIQPLSNKSSPEVKALFTDIEPICKRYCSEITKVIVSFKVI
;
A
#
# COMPACT_ATOMS: atom_id res chain seq x y z
N MET A 1 -5.85 -7.05 -6.31
CA MET A 1 -4.96 -6.23 -5.45
C MET A 1 -5.33 -6.51 -4.01
N PRO A 2 -4.40 -6.38 -3.05
CA PRO A 2 -4.70 -6.65 -1.65
C PRO A 2 -5.80 -5.72 -1.11
N ASN A 3 -6.75 -6.29 -0.38
CA ASN A 3 -7.90 -5.55 0.18
C ASN A 3 -7.53 -4.66 1.38
N TRP A 4 -6.30 -4.79 1.88
CA TRP A 4 -5.78 -3.99 3.00
C TRP A 4 -5.26 -2.61 2.56
N ILE A 5 -5.12 -2.36 1.26
CA ILE A 5 -4.68 -1.08 0.72
C ILE A 5 -5.90 -0.25 0.32
N LEU A 6 -6.02 0.96 0.87
CA LEU A 6 -7.10 1.89 0.58
C LEU A 6 -6.54 3.18 -0.03
N CYS A 7 -7.39 3.93 -0.74
CA CYS A 7 -7.04 5.30 -1.11
C CYS A 7 -6.87 6.17 0.16
N ASN A 8 -5.75 6.86 0.32
CA ASN A 8 -5.46 7.72 1.47
C ASN A 8 -6.31 9.01 1.52
N VAL A 9 -7.15 9.26 0.50
CA VAL A 9 -8.03 10.44 0.44
C VAL A 9 -9.47 10.08 0.76
N CYS A 10 -10.00 9.02 0.15
CA CYS A 10 -11.42 8.64 0.27
C CYS A 10 -11.66 7.28 0.92
N PHE A 11 -10.59 6.58 1.32
CA PHE A 11 -10.61 5.28 1.98
C PHE A 11 -11.34 4.16 1.23
N HIS A 12 -11.64 4.33 -0.05
CA HIS A 12 -12.22 3.28 -0.88
C HIS A 12 -11.17 2.24 -1.27
N GLN A 13 -11.61 0.98 -1.32
CA GLN A 13 -10.83 -0.15 -1.81
C GLN A 13 -10.57 -0.07 -3.32
N PRO A 14 -9.48 -0.69 -3.81
CA PRO A 14 -9.26 -0.88 -5.24
C PRO A 14 -10.33 -1.78 -5.87
N SER A 15 -10.71 -1.48 -7.10
CA SER A 15 -11.59 -2.32 -7.92
C SER A 15 -11.20 -2.21 -9.40
N THR A 16 -11.86 -2.98 -10.26
CA THR A 16 -11.66 -2.90 -11.72
C THR A 16 -11.93 -1.50 -12.30
N SER A 17 -12.80 -0.72 -11.65
CA SER A 17 -13.14 0.67 -12.00
C SER A 17 -12.53 1.70 -11.05
N ARG A 18 -11.59 1.26 -10.20
CA ARG A 18 -10.92 2.12 -9.22
C ARG A 18 -9.50 1.64 -8.98
N GLN A 19 -8.62 1.98 -9.92
CA GLN A 19 -7.21 1.66 -9.81
C GLN A 19 -6.48 2.63 -8.86
N LEU A 20 -5.38 2.17 -8.28
CA LEU A 20 -4.54 2.94 -7.35
C LEU A 20 -3.28 3.45 -8.06
N ALA A 21 -2.77 4.57 -7.56
CA ALA A 21 -1.48 5.12 -7.92
C ALA A 21 -0.72 5.48 -6.65
N VAL A 22 0.61 5.41 -6.71
CA VAL A 22 1.51 5.78 -5.63
C VAL A 22 2.24 7.07 -5.99
N THR A 23 2.36 7.96 -5.02
CA THR A 23 3.14 9.20 -5.14
C THR A 23 4.57 8.98 -4.61
N ASN A 24 5.54 9.75 -5.09
CA ASN A 24 6.92 9.67 -4.56
C ASN A 24 7.06 10.14 -3.10
N CYS A 25 6.04 10.78 -2.52
CA CYS A 25 5.97 11.02 -1.07
C CYS A 25 5.32 9.86 -0.28
N GLY A 26 5.02 8.74 -0.93
CA GLY A 26 4.52 7.51 -0.30
C GLY A 26 3.01 7.39 -0.16
N HIS A 27 2.23 8.43 -0.48
CA HIS A 27 0.76 8.35 -0.41
C HIS A 27 0.16 7.59 -1.59
N ILE A 28 -0.90 6.83 -1.31
CA ILE A 28 -1.64 6.02 -2.28
C ILE A 28 -2.97 6.70 -2.59
N ILE A 29 -3.28 6.92 -3.86
CA ILE A 29 -4.45 7.68 -4.31
C ILE A 29 -5.15 6.89 -5.41
N CYS A 30 -6.48 6.77 -5.35
CA CYS A 30 -7.24 6.14 -6.45
C CYS A 30 -7.42 7.09 -7.64
N GLU A 31 -7.65 6.53 -8.82
CA GLU A 31 -7.83 7.28 -10.06
C GLU A 31 -8.94 8.33 -9.98
N VAL A 32 -10.04 8.02 -9.26
CA VAL A 32 -11.16 8.95 -9.06
C VAL A 32 -10.75 10.18 -8.24
N CYS A 33 -9.90 10.00 -7.22
CA CYS A 33 -9.38 11.13 -6.45
C CYS A 33 -8.35 11.90 -7.27
N PHE A 34 -7.46 11.19 -7.96
CA PHE A 34 -6.42 11.79 -8.80
C PHE A 34 -7.00 12.71 -9.88
N GLN A 35 -8.05 12.28 -10.57
CA GLN A 35 -8.71 13.09 -11.62
C GLN A 35 -9.35 14.39 -11.10
N LYS A 36 -9.67 14.47 -9.81
CA LYS A 36 -10.22 15.67 -9.17
C LYS A 36 -9.14 16.65 -8.70
N GLY A 37 -7.87 16.23 -8.71
CA GLY A 37 -6.74 16.98 -8.17
C GLY A 37 -5.87 17.65 -9.22
N ASN A 38 -4.85 18.36 -8.74
CA ASN A 38 -3.76 18.82 -9.59
C ASN A 38 -2.78 17.65 -9.84
N LYS A 39 -2.36 17.46 -11.10
CA LYS A 39 -1.58 16.28 -11.55
C LYS A 39 -0.21 16.15 -10.88
N ASP A 40 0.39 17.27 -10.47
CA ASP A 40 1.74 17.32 -9.90
C ASP A 40 1.71 17.56 -8.39
N GLN A 41 0.56 17.41 -7.73
CA GLN A 41 0.41 17.66 -6.30
C GLN A 41 -0.23 16.47 -5.59
N CYS A 42 0.38 16.03 -4.48
CA CYS A 42 -0.23 15.01 -3.65
C CYS A 42 -1.49 15.56 -2.96
N LEU A 43 -2.62 14.85 -3.10
CA LEU A 43 -3.88 15.28 -2.48
C LEU A 43 -3.88 15.15 -0.95
N VAL A 44 -2.97 14.35 -0.38
CA VAL A 44 -2.87 14.11 1.07
C VAL A 44 -1.97 15.15 1.73
N CYS A 45 -0.69 15.22 1.37
CA CYS A 45 0.28 16.12 2.00
C CYS A 45 0.50 17.45 1.26
N LYS A 46 -0.13 17.66 0.09
CA LYS A 46 -0.01 18.87 -0.75
C LYS A 46 1.38 19.17 -1.32
N ALA A 47 2.36 18.29 -1.13
CA ALA A 47 3.68 18.41 -1.76
C ALA A 47 3.61 18.24 -3.29
N GLN A 48 4.53 18.87 -4.01
CA GLN A 48 4.76 18.54 -5.42
C GLN A 48 5.27 17.10 -5.54
N CYS A 49 4.58 16.27 -6.30
CA CYS A 49 4.83 14.83 -6.35
C CYS A 49 4.64 14.26 -7.75
N LYS A 50 5.50 13.31 -8.10
CA LYS A 50 5.26 12.42 -9.24
C LYS A 50 4.29 11.33 -8.80
N ILE A 51 3.35 11.01 -9.68
CA ILE A 51 2.31 10.00 -9.44
C ILE A 51 2.49 8.88 -10.46
N GLN A 52 2.58 7.64 -9.97
CA GLN A 52 2.78 6.45 -10.79
C GLN A 52 1.65 5.45 -10.56
N PRO A 53 0.97 4.98 -11.62
CA PRO A 53 -0.05 3.94 -11.49
C PRO A 53 0.53 2.66 -10.88
N LEU A 54 -0.18 2.09 -9.90
CA LEU A 54 0.09 0.75 -9.40
C LEU A 54 -0.53 -0.25 -10.37
N SER A 55 0.32 -1.00 -11.08
CA SER A 55 -0.12 -1.94 -12.09
C SER A 55 0.87 -3.08 -12.25
N ASN A 56 0.55 -4.02 -13.13
CA ASN A 56 1.47 -5.10 -13.50
C ASN A 56 2.76 -4.60 -14.17
N LYS A 57 2.83 -3.31 -14.55
CA LYS A 57 4.04 -2.68 -15.12
C LYS A 57 4.92 -1.99 -14.07
N SER A 58 4.47 -1.88 -12.82
CA SER A 58 5.30 -1.32 -11.74
C SER A 58 6.55 -2.17 -11.50
N SER A 59 7.62 -1.55 -10.99
CA SER A 59 8.88 -2.25 -10.71
C SER A 59 8.69 -3.33 -9.64
N PRO A 60 9.54 -4.37 -9.60
CA PRO A 60 9.48 -5.41 -8.57
C PRO A 60 9.51 -4.86 -7.14
N GLU A 61 10.34 -3.85 -6.89
CA GLU A 61 10.49 -3.21 -5.58
C GLU A 61 9.20 -2.51 -5.16
N VAL A 62 8.56 -1.76 -6.06
CA VAL A 62 7.27 -1.11 -5.81
C VAL A 62 6.20 -2.15 -5.56
N LYS A 63 6.13 -3.21 -6.37
CA LYS A 63 5.16 -4.30 -6.18
C LYS A 63 5.32 -5.00 -4.84
N ALA A 64 6.56 -5.20 -4.38
CA ALA A 64 6.84 -5.86 -3.10
C ALA A 64 6.16 -5.13 -1.92
N LEU A 65 6.07 -3.79 -1.96
CA LEU A 65 5.41 -2.97 -0.95
C LEU A 65 3.89 -3.19 -0.89
N PHE A 66 3.29 -3.69 -1.96
CA PHE A 66 1.84 -3.89 -2.12
C PHE A 66 1.47 -5.37 -2.31
N THR A 67 2.27 -6.26 -1.74
CA THR A 67 1.98 -7.70 -1.69
C THR A 67 0.93 -8.02 -0.63
N ASP A 68 0.43 -9.26 -0.63
CA ASP A 68 -0.47 -9.69 0.43
C ASP A 68 0.27 -9.71 1.78
N ILE A 69 -0.31 -9.06 2.78
CA ILE A 69 0.28 -8.94 4.11
C ILE A 69 0.02 -10.20 4.94
N GLU A 70 -1.01 -11.00 4.62
CA GLU A 70 -1.42 -12.14 5.43
C GLU A 70 -0.31 -13.22 5.56
N PRO A 71 0.36 -13.67 4.48
CA PRO A 71 1.44 -14.65 4.61
C PRO A 71 2.64 -14.10 5.42
N ILE A 72 2.93 -12.81 5.26
CA ILE A 72 4.02 -12.12 5.94
C ILE A 72 3.74 -12.06 7.45
N CYS A 73 2.54 -11.62 7.84
CA CYS A 73 2.08 -11.60 9.22
C CYS A 73 2.11 -13.01 9.83
N LYS A 74 1.58 -14.03 9.15
CA LYS A 74 1.60 -15.41 9.64
C LYS A 74 3.02 -15.90 9.93
N ARG A 75 3.96 -15.62 9.02
CA ARG A 75 5.37 -15.98 9.20
C ARG A 75 5.96 -15.28 10.43
N TYR A 76 5.89 -13.96 10.51
CA TYR A 76 6.50 -13.22 11.62
C TYR A 76 5.84 -13.53 12.97
N CYS A 77 4.52 -13.63 13.03
CA CYS A 77 3.83 -14.03 14.25
C CYS A 77 4.27 -15.43 14.72
N SER A 78 4.46 -16.38 13.80
CA SER A 78 4.97 -17.71 14.12
C SER A 78 6.38 -17.67 14.71
N GLU A 79 7.31 -16.95 14.06
CA GLU A 79 8.69 -16.81 14.54
C GLU A 79 8.77 -16.12 15.90
N ILE A 80 8.00 -15.03 16.10
CA ILE A 80 7.90 -14.33 17.38
C ILE A 80 7.34 -15.26 18.47
N THR A 81 6.30 -16.04 18.14
CA THR A 81 5.69 -16.98 19.09
C THR A 81 6.68 -18.04 19.55
N LYS A 82 7.49 -18.59 18.63
CA LYS A 82 8.54 -19.57 18.98
C LYS A 82 9.50 -18.99 20.03
N VAL A 83 9.97 -17.77 19.81
CA VAL A 83 10.88 -17.08 20.75
C VAL A 83 10.22 -16.86 22.11
N ILE A 84 9.00 -16.31 22.14
CA ILE A 84 8.27 -16.03 23.40
C ILE A 84 7.99 -17.32 24.17
N VAL A 85 7.59 -18.40 23.50
CA VAL A 85 7.31 -19.69 24.14
C VAL A 85 8.60 -20.32 24.67
N SER A 86 9.71 -20.21 23.95
CA SER A 86 11.02 -20.68 24.44
C SER A 86 11.47 -19.98 25.73
N PHE A 87 11.09 -18.71 25.96
CA PHE A 87 11.37 -18.00 27.21
C PHE A 87 10.45 -18.37 28.39
N LYS A 88 9.33 -19.07 28.15
CA LYS A 88 8.43 -19.54 29.21
C LYS A 88 8.81 -20.90 29.81
N VAL A 89 9.82 -21.57 29.25
CA VAL A 89 10.24 -22.94 29.64
C VAL A 89 11.55 -22.93 30.44
N ILE A 90 12.04 -21.75 30.84
CA ILE A 90 13.18 -21.54 31.75
C ILE A 90 12.64 -20.88 33.01
#